data_AF-A0A8I0KDB7-F1
#
_entry.id   AF-A0A8I0KDB7-F1
#
_cell.length_a   1.000
_cell.length_b   1.000
_cell.length_c   1.000
_cell.angle_alpha   90.00
_cell.angle_beta   90.00
_cell.angle_gamma   90.00
#
_symmetry.space_group_name_H-M   'P 1'
#
loop_
_entity.id
_entity.type
_entity.pdbx_description
1 polymer ?
#
loop_
_entity_poly.entity_id
_entity_poly.type
_entity_poly.pdbx_seq_one_letter_code
_entity_poly.pdbx_strand_id
1 'polypeptide(L)'
;CYPHDCCGVIVGKEYIRCRNVSAQSDQFEIHPEDLAMAEDQGEILAYVHSHPDGTTRASELDLIQIELHKKPWVICSYPDLDFQIYEPCDYRAPLVGRNYFHGWQDCYALIRDFYSRELGVELLDFQRKDAWWEDKSHPSLYLENYEKAGFYEVET
;
A
#
# COMPACT_ATOMS: atom_id res chain seq x y z
N CYS A 1 -12.16 0.64 15.23
CA CYS A 1 -12.85 -0.57 15.72
C CYS A 1 -14.34 -0.44 15.41
N TYR A 2 -15.05 -1.59 15.37
CA TYR A 2 -16.40 -1.71 14.79
C TYR A 2 -17.27 -0.48 15.08
N PRO A 3 -17.83 0.18 14.05
CA PRO A 3 -17.96 -0.29 12.66
C PRO A 3 -16.72 -0.14 11.78
N HIS A 4 -15.67 0.55 12.23
CA HIS A 4 -14.43 0.75 11.47
C HIS A 4 -13.40 -0.35 11.74
N ASP A 5 -12.45 -0.52 10.83
CA ASP A 5 -11.28 -1.38 11.02
C ASP A 5 -10.60 -1.07 12.37
N CYS A 6 -10.18 -2.12 13.08
CA CYS A 6 -9.11 -2.01 14.05
C CYS A 6 -7.76 -2.21 13.35
N CYS A 7 -6.71 -1.65 13.93
CA CYS A 7 -5.35 -1.86 13.47
C CYS A 7 -4.39 -1.90 14.65
N GLY A 8 -3.24 -2.54 14.46
CA GLY A 8 -2.18 -2.63 15.44
C GLY A 8 -1.02 -3.48 14.93
N VAL A 9 -0.13 -3.84 15.84
CA VAL A 9 1.07 -4.62 15.53
C VAL A 9 1.33 -5.68 16.60
N ILE A 10 2.10 -6.71 16.26
CA ILE A 10 2.62 -7.69 17.21
C ILE A 10 4.08 -7.38 17.47
N VAL A 11 4.44 -7.16 18.74
CA VAL A 11 5.82 -6.95 19.19
C VAL A 11 6.14 -8.04 20.23
N GLY A 12 7.20 -8.80 20.00
CA GLY A 12 7.55 -9.95 20.84
C GLY A 12 6.50 -11.06 20.81
N LYS A 13 5.59 -11.07 21.79
CA LYS A 13 4.44 -12.01 21.84
C LYS A 13 3.13 -11.33 22.20
N GLU A 14 3.09 -10.00 22.10
CA GLU A 14 1.95 -9.21 22.53
C GLU A 14 1.39 -8.42 21.35
N TYR A 15 0.07 -8.35 21.28
CA TYR A 15 -0.64 -7.47 20.37
C TYR A 15 -0.74 -6.08 20.99
N ILE A 16 -0.22 -5.09 20.28
CA ILE A 16 -0.31 -3.68 20.62
C ILE A 16 -1.35 -3.05 19.70
N ARG A 17 -2.48 -2.66 20.29
CA ARG A 17 -3.53 -1.92 19.58
C ARG A 17 -3.03 -0.51 19.23
N CYS A 18 -3.27 -0.09 17.99
CA CYS A 18 -3.04 1.28 17.54
C CYS A 18 -4.36 1.98 17.20
N ARG A 19 -4.32 3.32 17.14
CA ARG A 19 -5.39 4.15 16.62
C ARG A 19 -5.42 4.05 15.08
N ASN A 20 -6.61 3.84 14.53
CA ASN A 20 -6.86 3.98 13.08
C ASN A 20 -7.17 5.46 12.80
N VAL A 21 -6.38 6.12 11.95
CA VAL A 21 -6.53 7.52 11.55
C VAL A 21 -7.07 7.69 10.12
N SER A 22 -7.42 6.60 9.44
CA SER A 22 -8.03 6.64 8.12
C SER A 22 -9.32 7.47 8.13
N ALA A 23 -9.46 8.34 7.13
CA ALA A 23 -10.71 9.06 6.86
C ALA A 23 -11.77 8.17 6.18
N GLN A 24 -11.36 7.02 5.62
CA GLN A 24 -12.23 6.06 4.94
C GLN A 24 -12.63 4.95 5.90
N SER A 25 -13.93 4.63 5.93
CA SER A 25 -14.51 3.74 6.94
C SER A 25 -14.14 2.27 6.80
N ASP A 26 -13.75 1.87 5.57
CA ASP A 26 -13.39 0.53 5.12
C ASP A 26 -11.88 0.37 4.90
N GLN A 27 -11.08 1.29 5.45
CA GLN A 27 -9.62 1.26 5.37
C GLN A 27 -9.03 1.58 6.75
N PHE A 28 -7.74 1.31 6.87
CA PHE A 28 -6.99 1.71 8.06
C PHE A 28 -5.68 2.41 7.71
N GLU A 29 -5.30 3.31 8.61
CA GLU A 29 -3.99 3.94 8.66
C GLU A 29 -3.57 3.95 10.12
N ILE A 30 -2.42 3.34 10.44
CA ILE A 30 -1.92 3.29 11.82
C ILE A 30 -1.41 4.69 12.19
N HIS A 31 -1.86 5.21 13.34
CA HIS A 31 -1.34 6.48 13.85
C HIS A 31 0.19 6.41 14.01
N PRO A 32 0.95 7.37 13.45
CA PRO A 32 2.42 7.28 13.39
C PRO A 32 3.07 7.24 14.78
N GLU A 33 2.56 8.00 15.76
CA GLU A 33 3.05 7.92 17.14
C GLU A 33 2.82 6.54 17.79
N ASP A 34 1.70 5.88 17.52
CA ASP A 34 1.43 4.56 18.10
C ASP A 34 2.38 3.50 17.50
N LEU A 35 2.67 3.63 16.21
CA LEU A 35 3.65 2.79 15.53
C LEU A 35 5.05 2.99 16.11
N ALA A 36 5.49 4.25 16.23
CA ALA A 36 6.80 4.58 16.82
C ALA A 36 6.92 4.06 18.26
N MET A 37 5.88 4.23 19.08
CA MET A 37 5.85 3.69 20.44
C MET A 37 5.90 2.16 20.49
N ALA A 38 5.37 1.47 19.49
CA ALA A 38 5.47 0.01 19.40
C ALA A 38 6.89 -0.41 18.97
N GLU A 39 7.51 0.30 18.03
CA GLU A 39 8.89 0.06 17.60
C GLU A 39 9.90 0.28 18.74
N ASP A 40 9.65 1.27 19.62
CA ASP A 40 10.45 1.50 20.82
C ASP A 40 10.41 0.32 21.82
N GLN A 41 9.35 -0.50 21.77
CA GLN A 41 9.21 -1.69 22.63
C GLN A 41 9.90 -2.92 22.05
N GLY A 42 10.21 -2.93 20.75
CA GLY A 42 10.90 -4.02 20.08
C GLY A 42 10.55 -4.13 18.60
N GLU A 43 11.07 -5.19 17.97
CA GLU A 43 10.81 -5.45 16.56
C GLU A 43 9.32 -5.75 16.31
N ILE A 44 8.73 -5.07 15.33
CA ILE A 44 7.43 -5.43 14.79
C ILE A 44 7.56 -6.77 14.07
N LEU A 45 6.89 -7.78 14.60
CA LEU A 45 6.86 -9.13 14.05
C LEU A 45 5.71 -9.33 13.06
N ALA A 46 4.60 -8.60 13.22
CA ALA A 46 3.48 -8.63 12.30
C ALA A 46 2.63 -7.35 12.41
N TYR A 47 1.91 -7.03 11.33
CA TYR A 47 0.83 -6.05 11.35
C TYR A 47 -0.50 -6.77 11.57
N VAL A 48 -1.48 -6.09 12.14
CA VAL A 48 -2.80 -6.65 12.42
C VAL A 48 -3.87 -5.64 12.03
N HIS A 49 -4.89 -6.09 11.30
CA HIS A 49 -6.11 -5.31 11.10
C HIS A 49 -7.35 -6.21 11.01
N SER A 50 -8.52 -5.59 10.96
CA SER A 50 -9.79 -6.31 10.81
C SER A 50 -10.55 -5.85 9.58
N HIS A 51 -11.30 -6.75 8.94
CA HIS A 51 -12.35 -6.42 7.98
C HIS A 51 -13.74 -6.53 8.65
N PRO A 52 -14.37 -5.42 9.08
CA PRO A 52 -15.74 -5.41 9.58
C PRO A 52 -16.71 -5.83 8.48
N ASP A 53 -17.65 -6.71 8.82
CA ASP A 53 -18.67 -7.25 7.92
C ASP A 53 -18.08 -7.92 6.65
N GLY A 54 -16.80 -8.29 6.71
CA GLY A 54 -16.03 -8.88 5.63
C GLY A 54 -15.39 -10.22 6.03
N THR A 55 -14.57 -10.76 5.12
CA THR A 55 -13.85 -12.03 5.34
C THR A 55 -12.41 -11.80 5.75
N THR A 56 -11.73 -12.84 6.22
CA THR A 56 -10.29 -12.84 6.51
C THR A 56 -9.40 -12.84 5.26
N ARG A 57 -9.98 -12.81 4.05
CA ARG A 57 -9.24 -12.78 2.79
C ARG A 57 -8.54 -11.43 2.61
N ALA A 58 -7.23 -11.46 2.37
CA ALA A 58 -6.45 -10.28 2.01
C ALA A 58 -6.99 -9.62 0.73
N SER A 59 -7.21 -8.30 0.80
CA SER A 59 -7.46 -7.44 -0.35
C SER A 59 -6.19 -7.26 -1.19
N GLU A 60 -6.32 -6.67 -2.37
CA GLU A 60 -5.16 -6.34 -3.20
C GLU A 60 -4.22 -5.32 -2.52
N LEU A 61 -4.80 -4.35 -1.78
CA LEU A 61 -4.01 -3.42 -0.97
C LEU A 61 -3.25 -4.15 0.13
N ASP A 62 -3.89 -5.09 0.84
CA ASP A 62 -3.22 -5.85 1.90
C ASP A 62 -2.02 -6.60 1.34
N LEU A 63 -2.18 -7.28 0.20
CA LEU A 63 -1.09 -8.03 -0.44
C LEU A 63 0.09 -7.12 -0.81
N ILE A 64 -0.18 -5.91 -1.31
CA ILE A 64 0.88 -4.93 -1.62
C ILE A 64 1.56 -4.44 -0.35
N GLN A 65 0.79 -4.15 0.70
CA GLN A 65 1.34 -3.68 1.95
C GLN A 65 2.17 -4.78 2.66
N ILE A 66 1.75 -6.04 2.58
CA ILE A 66 2.54 -7.19 3.04
C ILE A 66 3.90 -7.21 2.35
N GLU A 67 3.92 -7.03 1.03
CA GLU A 67 5.17 -6.97 0.27
C GLU A 67 6.02 -5.76 0.59
N LEU A 68 5.40 -4.60 0.85
CA LEU A 68 6.14 -3.40 1.21
C LEU A 68 6.82 -3.54 2.57
N HIS A 69 6.07 -3.98 3.58
CA HIS A 69 6.56 -4.05 4.95
C HIS A 69 7.49 -5.24 5.19
N LYS A 70 7.43 -6.27 4.32
CA LYS A 70 8.21 -7.51 4.46
C LYS A 70 8.02 -8.16 5.84
N LYS A 71 6.78 -8.10 6.34
CA LYS A 71 6.34 -8.71 7.61
C LYS A 71 5.02 -9.46 7.38
N PRO A 72 4.74 -10.51 8.16
CA PRO A 72 3.42 -11.12 8.21
C PRO A 72 2.31 -10.12 8.57
N TRP A 73 1.13 -10.31 8.01
CA TRP A 73 -0.09 -9.58 8.36
C TRP A 73 -1.16 -10.52 8.86
N VAL A 74 -1.78 -10.17 9.98
CA VAL A 74 -2.91 -10.90 10.58
C VAL A 74 -4.19 -10.14 10.25
N ILE A 75 -5.09 -10.79 9.52
CA ILE A 75 -6.37 -10.21 9.09
C ILE A 75 -7.49 -10.92 9.82
N CYS A 76 -8.23 -10.17 10.63
CA CYS A 76 -9.35 -10.66 11.42
C CYS A 76 -10.69 -10.33 10.74
N SER A 77 -11.70 -11.19 10.85
CA SER A 77 -13.07 -10.88 10.45
C SER A 77 -13.98 -10.68 11.65
N TYR A 78 -15.00 -9.83 11.48
CA TYR A 78 -16.08 -9.66 12.42
C TYR A 78 -17.39 -9.49 11.65
N PRO A 79 -18.52 -10.13 12.03
CA PRO A 79 -18.75 -10.89 13.26
C PRO A 79 -18.38 -12.37 13.20
N ASP A 80 -17.79 -12.85 12.10
CA ASP A 80 -17.45 -14.27 11.94
C ASP A 80 -16.37 -14.76 12.92
N LEU A 81 -15.62 -13.85 13.56
CA LEU A 81 -14.60 -14.13 14.57
C LEU A 81 -13.52 -15.12 14.10
N ASP A 82 -13.07 -14.94 12.85
CA ASP A 82 -11.99 -15.72 12.24
C ASP A 82 -10.74 -14.85 12.04
N PHE A 83 -9.59 -15.48 11.82
CA PHE A 83 -8.38 -14.78 11.37
C PHE A 83 -7.54 -15.62 10.40
N GLN A 84 -6.85 -14.94 9.49
CA GLN A 84 -5.80 -15.53 8.65
C GLN A 84 -4.49 -14.76 8.79
N ILE A 85 -3.39 -15.45 8.55
CA ILE A 85 -2.04 -14.89 8.53
C ILE A 85 -1.51 -14.98 7.11
N TYR A 86 -1.03 -13.86 6.59
CA TYR A 86 -0.41 -13.77 5.27
C TYR A 86 1.05 -13.39 5.42
N GLU A 87 1.93 -14.20 4.84
CA GLU A 87 3.37 -13.90 4.74
C GLU A 87 3.69 -13.26 3.37
N PRO A 88 4.78 -12.47 3.27
CA PRO A 88 5.29 -12.03 1.98
C PRO A 88 5.50 -13.21 1.03
N CYS A 89 4.96 -13.10 -0.18
CA CYS A 89 4.93 -14.15 -1.18
C CYS A 89 5.37 -13.67 -2.58
N ASP A 90 6.08 -12.55 -2.62
CA ASP A 90 6.49 -11.83 -3.84
C ASP A 90 5.29 -11.43 -4.71
N TYR A 91 4.17 -11.07 -4.07
CA TYR A 91 2.98 -10.61 -4.78
C TYR A 91 3.31 -9.41 -5.68
N ARG A 92 2.77 -9.44 -6.90
CA ARG A 92 2.85 -8.33 -7.85
C ARG A 92 1.47 -8.07 -8.40
N ALA A 93 0.98 -6.85 -8.23
CA ALA A 93 -0.30 -6.46 -8.81
C ALA A 93 -0.31 -6.70 -10.33
N PRO A 94 -1.40 -7.23 -10.93
CA PRO A 94 -1.47 -7.53 -12.36
C PRO A 94 -1.40 -6.24 -13.18
N LEU A 95 -0.85 -6.27 -14.41
CA LEU A 95 -0.82 -5.08 -15.27
C LEU A 95 -2.23 -4.69 -15.75
N VAL A 96 -3.12 -5.67 -15.93
CA VAL A 96 -4.49 -5.47 -16.40
C VAL A 96 -5.47 -5.86 -15.29
N GLY A 97 -6.48 -5.03 -15.06
CA GLY A 97 -7.55 -5.30 -14.08
C GLY A 97 -7.17 -5.02 -12.62
N ARG A 98 -6.00 -4.43 -12.36
CA ARG A 98 -5.64 -3.95 -11.01
C ARG A 98 -6.53 -2.79 -10.57
N ASN A 99 -6.71 -2.65 -9.27
CA ASN A 99 -7.38 -1.50 -8.68
C ASN A 99 -6.50 -0.24 -8.75
N TYR A 100 -7.14 0.93 -8.83
CA TYR A 100 -6.46 2.22 -8.81
C TYR A 100 -6.32 2.76 -7.39
N PHE A 101 -5.09 3.03 -6.97
CA PHE A 101 -4.79 3.74 -5.73
C PHE A 101 -3.71 4.78 -5.99
N HIS A 102 -4.04 6.06 -5.83
CA HIS A 102 -3.09 7.14 -6.09
C HIS A 102 -1.80 6.97 -5.27
N GLY A 103 -0.65 7.15 -5.91
CA GLY A 103 0.68 6.97 -5.30
C GLY A 103 1.18 5.52 -5.26
N TRP A 104 0.27 4.54 -5.17
CA TRP A 104 0.60 3.12 -4.96
C TRP A 104 0.39 2.26 -6.22
N GLN A 105 -0.81 2.32 -6.77
CA GLN A 105 -1.26 1.59 -7.97
C GLN A 105 -1.90 2.54 -8.97
N ASP A 106 -1.22 3.62 -9.31
CA ASP A 106 -1.71 4.58 -10.28
C ASP A 106 -1.12 4.36 -11.68
N CYS A 107 -1.47 5.27 -12.59
CA CYS A 107 -1.02 5.24 -13.98
C CYS A 107 0.52 5.25 -14.10
N TYR A 108 1.23 5.95 -13.21
CA TYR A 108 2.69 5.97 -13.27
C TYR A 108 3.28 4.67 -12.71
N ALA A 109 2.75 4.17 -11.60
CA ALA A 109 3.13 2.86 -11.07
C ALA A 109 2.94 1.75 -12.10
N LEU A 110 1.84 1.77 -12.87
CA LEU A 110 1.60 0.83 -13.97
C LEU A 110 2.67 0.93 -15.07
N ILE A 111 3.05 2.14 -15.48
CA ILE A 111 4.12 2.35 -16.47
C ILE A 111 5.43 1.74 -15.96
N ARG A 112 5.84 2.08 -14.73
CA ARG A 112 7.08 1.54 -14.14
C ARG A 112 7.05 0.01 -14.05
N ASP A 113 5.92 -0.55 -13.59
CA ASP A 113 5.72 -2.00 -13.52
C ASP A 113 5.87 -2.66 -14.89
N PHE A 114 5.30 -2.07 -15.94
CA PHE A 114 5.42 -2.60 -17.31
C PHE A 114 6.88 -2.57 -17.79
N TYR A 115 7.57 -1.44 -17.66
CA TYR A 115 8.96 -1.31 -18.11
C TYR A 115 9.90 -2.24 -17.35
N SER A 116 9.74 -2.38 -16.03
CA SER A 116 10.54 -3.31 -15.23
C SER A 116 10.29 -4.77 -15.64
N ARG A 117 9.02 -5.18 -15.77
CA ARG A 117 8.65 -6.59 -15.99
C ARG A 117 8.87 -7.07 -17.42
N GLU A 118 8.47 -6.26 -18.40
CA GLU A 118 8.46 -6.67 -19.81
C GLU A 118 9.75 -6.27 -20.54
N LEU A 119 10.43 -5.21 -20.08
CA LEU A 119 11.60 -4.65 -20.77
C LEU A 119 12.87 -4.68 -19.91
N GLY A 120 12.79 -5.04 -18.63
CA GLY A 120 13.94 -5.03 -17.72
C GLY A 120 14.50 -3.63 -17.45
N VAL A 121 13.67 -2.60 -17.62
CA VAL A 121 14.07 -1.19 -17.46
C VAL A 121 13.45 -0.64 -16.17
N GLU A 122 14.31 -0.28 -15.23
CA GLU A 122 13.89 0.35 -13.96
C GLU A 122 13.73 1.85 -14.15
N LEU A 123 12.51 2.34 -13.90
CA LEU A 123 12.16 3.76 -13.98
C LEU A 123 12.15 4.38 -12.57
N LEU A 124 12.58 5.64 -12.47
CA LEU A 124 12.56 6.42 -11.22
C LEU A 124 11.14 6.52 -10.65
N ASP A 125 11.00 6.58 -9.32
CA ASP A 125 9.71 6.91 -8.69
C ASP A 125 9.61 8.42 -8.44
N PHE A 126 8.69 9.09 -9.13
CA PHE A 126 8.46 10.52 -8.94
C PHE A 126 7.33 10.75 -7.95
N GLN A 127 7.61 11.58 -6.94
CA GLN A 127 6.59 12.11 -6.04
C GLN A 127 5.53 12.86 -6.84
N ARG A 128 4.27 12.63 -6.50
CA ARG A 128 3.12 13.16 -7.25
C ARG A 128 1.96 13.43 -6.31
N LYS A 129 1.49 14.69 -6.34
CA LYS A 129 0.35 15.15 -5.55
C LYS A 129 -0.93 14.49 -6.04
N ASP A 130 -1.85 14.15 -5.16
CA ASP A 130 -3.16 13.65 -5.58
C ASP A 130 -3.91 14.67 -6.44
N ALA A 131 -4.65 14.16 -7.43
CA ALA A 131 -5.37 14.94 -8.43
C ALA A 131 -4.54 16.00 -9.18
N TRP A 132 -3.21 15.81 -9.30
CA TRP A 132 -2.33 16.76 -10.00
C TRP A 132 -2.76 16.99 -11.46
N TRP A 133 -3.40 16.01 -12.09
CA TRP A 133 -3.90 16.09 -13.47
C TRP A 133 -5.14 17.00 -13.63
N GLU A 134 -5.81 17.37 -12.52
CA GLU A 134 -6.96 18.29 -12.55
C GLU A 134 -6.52 19.76 -12.47
N ASP A 135 -5.32 20.02 -11.96
CA ASP A 135 -4.75 21.35 -11.88
C ASP A 135 -4.12 21.74 -13.22
N LYS A 136 -4.80 22.61 -13.96
CA LYS A 136 -4.31 23.12 -15.26
C LYS A 136 -2.99 23.88 -15.16
N SER A 137 -2.61 24.35 -13.97
CA SER A 137 -1.34 25.03 -13.72
C SER A 137 -0.23 24.06 -13.31
N HIS A 138 -0.58 22.82 -12.95
CA HIS A 138 0.39 21.80 -12.64
C HIS A 138 0.99 21.25 -13.94
N PRO A 139 2.32 21.21 -14.04
CA PRO A 139 2.94 20.66 -15.23
C PRO A 139 2.72 19.15 -15.34
N SER A 140 2.79 18.62 -16.57
CA SER A 140 2.57 17.19 -16.81
C SER A 140 3.69 16.36 -16.20
N LEU A 141 3.36 15.52 -15.21
CA LEU A 141 4.29 14.63 -14.53
C LEU A 141 5.15 13.82 -15.51
N TYR A 142 4.55 13.34 -16.60
CA TYR A 142 5.24 12.52 -17.59
C TYR A 142 6.16 13.36 -18.48
N LEU A 143 5.68 14.50 -18.97
CA LEU A 143 6.43 15.35 -19.89
C LEU A 143 7.61 16.07 -19.23
N GLU A 144 7.55 16.31 -17.92
CA GLU A 144 8.68 16.92 -17.22
C GLU A 144 9.78 15.94 -16.82
N ASN A 145 9.45 14.65 -16.78
CA ASN A 145 10.32 13.65 -16.18
C ASN A 145 10.75 12.54 -17.13
N TYR A 146 10.25 12.50 -18.38
CA TYR A 146 10.68 11.48 -19.35
C TYR A 146 12.20 11.53 -19.59
N GLU A 147 12.79 12.72 -19.75
CA GLU A 147 14.26 12.86 -19.90
C GLU A 147 15.02 12.34 -18.68
N LYS A 148 14.54 12.66 -17.48
CA LYS A 148 15.14 12.18 -16.22
C LYS A 148 15.02 10.67 -16.07
N ALA A 149 13.98 10.08 -16.66
CA ALA A 149 13.77 8.64 -16.75
C ALA A 149 14.54 7.98 -17.91
N GLY A 150 15.36 8.75 -18.65
CA GLY A 150 16.23 8.25 -19.71
C GLY A 150 15.60 8.19 -21.10
N PHE A 151 14.37 8.69 -21.26
CA PHE A 151 13.73 8.82 -22.56
C PHE A 151 14.19 10.09 -23.26
N TYR A 152 14.14 10.10 -24.59
CA TYR A 152 14.37 11.29 -25.39
C TYR A 152 13.36 11.31 -26.54
N GLU A 153 13.00 12.51 -26.99
CA GLU A 153 12.12 12.67 -28.13
C GLU A 153 12.83 12.22 -29.40
N VAL A 154 12.14 11.45 -30.25
CA VAL A 154 12.65 11.00 -31.56
C VAL A 154 11.89 11.72 -32.65
N GLU A 155 12.60 12.18 -33.68
CA GLU A 155 11.97 12.77 -34.86
C GLU A 155 11.08 11.71 -35.54
N THR A 156 9.83 12.07 -35.80
CA THR A 156 8.86 11.27 -36.55
C THR A 156 9.03 11.40 -38.05
#